data_AF-A0A371MSV7-F1
#
_entry.id   AF-A0A371MSV7-F1
#
_cell.length_a   1.000
_cell.length_b   1.000
_cell.length_c   1.000
_cell.angle_alpha   90.00
_cell.angle_beta   90.00
_cell.angle_gamma   90.00
#
_symmetry.space_group_name_H-M   'P 1'
#
loop_
_entity.id
_entity.type
_entity.pdbx_description
1 polymer ?
#
loop_
_entity_poly.entity_id
_entity_poly.type
_entity_poly.pdbx_seq_one_letter_code
_entity_poly.pdbx_strand_id
1 'polypeptide(L)'
;MIPVLPEFDPPTRVLKRAQYEAFAFELLDGDVRVRNKSYADPAAHEYRVRIRDSVPDSCSCPADASGDGPCKHRVAVAIRPRILELAVKMRVVTDGGSTSRGDDGTTDLPCECEQLSEALPCWNCIDAGRRNLSE
;
A
#
# COMPACT_ATOMS: atom_id res chain seq x y z
N MET A 1 -2.32 6.95 -11.41
CA MET A 1 -3.23 7.72 -10.53
C MET A 1 -2.69 7.56 -9.12
N ILE A 2 -2.10 8.61 -8.54
CA ILE A 2 -1.60 8.55 -7.16
C ILE A 2 -2.85 8.38 -6.29
N PRO A 3 -2.97 7.33 -5.46
CA PRO A 3 -4.11 7.20 -4.57
C PRO A 3 -4.10 8.44 -3.67
N VAL A 4 -5.15 9.26 -3.80
CA VAL A 4 -5.42 10.35 -2.87
C VAL A 4 -5.59 9.66 -1.53
N LEU A 5 -4.60 9.78 -0.67
CA LEU A 5 -4.76 9.39 0.72
C LEU A 5 -5.99 10.14 1.20
N PRO A 6 -7.03 9.48 1.74
CA PRO A 6 -8.08 10.21 2.43
C PRO A 6 -7.37 11.11 3.46
N GLU A 7 -7.85 12.34 3.63
CA GLU A 7 -7.40 13.21 4.72
C GLU A 7 -7.84 12.56 6.03
N PHE A 8 -7.11 11.52 6.44
CA PHE A 8 -7.03 11.15 7.81
C PHE A 8 -6.29 12.31 8.47
N ASP A 9 -6.98 13.00 9.37
CA ASP A 9 -6.34 13.82 10.39
C ASP A 9 -6.25 13.00 11.69
N PRO A 10 -5.39 11.96 11.74
CA PRO A 10 -5.31 11.13 12.92
C PRO A 10 -4.62 11.91 14.03
N PRO A 11 -5.02 11.71 15.30
CA PRO A 11 -4.24 12.21 16.42
C PRO A 11 -2.78 11.73 16.31
N THR A 12 -1.81 12.59 16.67
CA THR A 12 -0.36 12.26 16.61
C THR A 12 -0.01 10.91 17.23
N ARG A 13 -0.69 10.55 18.33
CA ARG A 13 -0.53 9.25 18.99
C ARG A 13 -0.91 8.08 18.08
N VAL A 14 -2.00 8.20 17.32
CA VAL A 14 -2.47 7.18 16.38
C VAL A 14 -1.49 7.05 15.22
N LEU A 15 -1.06 8.17 14.64
CA LEU A 15 -0.09 8.17 13.53
C LEU A 15 1.22 7.47 13.91
N LYS A 16 1.81 7.84 15.06
CA LYS A 16 3.05 7.21 15.56
C LYS A 16 2.89 5.71 15.74
N ARG A 17 1.76 5.25 16.29
CA ARG A 17 1.49 3.82 16.45
C ARG A 17 1.32 3.11 15.11
N ALA A 18 0.66 3.74 14.14
CA ALA A 18 0.51 3.22 12.77
C ALA A 18 1.86 3.04 12.03
N GLN A 19 2.84 3.88 12.38
CA GLN A 19 4.18 3.87 11.81
C GLN A 19 5.09 2.80 12.47
N TYR A 20 5.17 2.79 13.80
CA TYR A 20 6.19 2.01 14.52
C TYR A 20 5.73 0.64 15.03
N GLU A 21 4.42 0.39 15.18
CA GLU A 21 3.97 -0.95 15.57
C GLU A 21 4.17 -1.95 14.43
N ALA A 22 4.45 -3.21 14.79
CA ALA A 22 4.83 -4.26 13.86
C ALA A 22 3.58 -4.86 13.19
N PHE A 23 3.01 -4.16 12.21
CA PHE A 23 1.87 -4.67 11.45
C PHE A 23 2.29 -5.63 10.34
N ALA A 24 1.61 -6.79 10.30
CA ALA A 24 1.59 -7.66 9.13
C ALA A 24 0.27 -7.48 8.38
N PHE A 25 0.34 -7.53 7.06
CA PHE A 25 -0.77 -7.27 6.16
C PHE A 25 -1.02 -8.48 5.27
N GLU A 26 -2.28 -8.85 5.12
CA GLU A 26 -2.75 -9.89 4.21
C GLU A 26 -3.92 -9.34 3.40
N LEU A 27 -3.94 -9.58 2.09
CA LEU A 27 -5.03 -9.17 1.22
C LEU A 27 -6.15 -10.21 1.28
N LEU A 28 -7.40 -9.76 1.46
CA LEU A 28 -8.56 -10.63 1.61
C LEU A 28 -9.77 -10.02 0.90
N ASP A 29 -10.16 -10.57 -0.24
CA ASP A 29 -11.35 -10.15 -1.02
C ASP A 29 -11.40 -8.64 -1.29
N GLY A 30 -10.26 -8.04 -1.64
CA GLY A 30 -10.14 -6.60 -1.87
C GLY A 30 -10.11 -5.73 -0.60
N ASP A 31 -10.13 -6.34 0.58
CA ASP A 31 -9.87 -5.71 1.87
C ASP A 31 -8.46 -6.08 2.38
N VAL A 32 -8.09 -5.52 3.54
CA VAL A 32 -6.79 -5.79 4.17
C VAL A 32 -7.00 -6.32 5.58
N ARG A 33 -6.52 -7.53 5.85
CA ARG A 33 -6.36 -8.05 7.20
C ARG A 33 -5.06 -7.52 7.79
N VAL A 34 -5.16 -6.89 8.96
CA VAL A 34 -4.05 -6.28 9.68
C VAL A 34 -3.84 -7.05 10.98
N ARG A 35 -2.67 -7.65 11.16
CA ARG A 35 -2.25 -8.34 12.38
C ARG A 35 -1.17 -7.54 13.10
N ASN A 36 -1.39 -7.21 14.37
CA ASN A 36 -0.42 -6.49 15.16
C ASN A 36 0.54 -7.44 15.88
N LYS A 37 1.78 -7.54 15.39
CA LYS A 37 2.84 -8.37 15.95
C LYS A 37 3.61 -7.72 17.11
N SER A 38 3.21 -6.53 17.56
CA SER A 38 3.79 -5.92 18.77
C SER A 38 3.27 -6.53 20.07
N TYR A 39 2.22 -7.35 20.02
CA TYR A 39 1.67 -8.07 21.17
C TYR A 39 2.21 -9.50 21.28
N ALA A 40 2.19 -10.06 22.51
CA ALA A 40 2.64 -11.42 22.78
C ALA A 40 1.77 -12.49 22.09
N ASP A 41 0.48 -12.21 21.92
CA ASP A 41 -0.44 -13.02 21.10
C ASP A 41 -0.94 -12.20 19.90
N PRO A 42 -0.24 -12.22 18.75
CA PRO A 42 -0.66 -11.48 17.57
C PRO A 42 -2.00 -11.94 16.99
N ALA A 43 -2.41 -13.20 17.21
CA ALA A 43 -3.63 -13.74 16.63
C ALA A 43 -4.90 -13.11 17.24
N ALA A 44 -4.85 -12.77 18.52
CA ALA A 44 -5.89 -11.98 19.20
C ALA A 44 -5.96 -10.51 18.74
N HIS A 45 -4.97 -10.04 17.97
CA HIS A 45 -4.86 -8.67 17.48
C HIS A 45 -4.88 -8.60 15.95
N GLU A 46 -5.82 -9.33 15.37
CA GLU A 46 -6.12 -9.35 13.95
C GLU A 46 -7.45 -8.66 13.65
N TYR A 47 -7.44 -7.71 12.72
CA TYR A 47 -8.62 -6.94 12.35
C TYR A 47 -8.70 -6.75 10.83
N ARG A 48 -9.91 -6.75 10.28
CA ARG A 48 -10.17 -6.50 8.86
C ARG A 48 -10.44 -5.02 8.65
N VAL A 49 -9.61 -4.39 7.83
CA VAL A 49 -9.79 -3.04 7.30
C VAL A 49 -10.49 -3.13 5.96
N ARG A 50 -11.71 -2.59 5.87
CA ARG A 50 -12.49 -2.56 4.64
C ARG A 50 -12.03 -1.42 3.74
N ILE A 51 -11.84 -1.71 2.46
CA ILE A 51 -11.53 -0.71 1.45
C ILE A 51 -12.80 -0.38 0.66
N ARG A 52 -13.13 0.91 0.57
CA ARG A 52 -14.23 1.42 -0.27
C ARG A 52 -13.71 2.64 -1.01
N ASP A 53 -14.01 2.75 -2.31
CA ASP A 53 -13.59 3.90 -3.13
C ASP A 53 -12.09 4.23 -3.01
N SER A 54 -11.26 3.18 -2.96
CA SER A 54 -9.80 3.27 -2.78
C SER A 54 -9.33 3.86 -1.45
N VAL A 55 -10.18 3.92 -0.42
CA VAL A 55 -9.83 4.43 0.91
C VAL A 55 -10.11 3.40 2.02
N PRO A 56 -9.31 3.35 3.10
CA PRO A 56 -9.60 2.55 4.29
C PRO A 56 -10.84 3.07 5.04
N ASP A 57 -12.01 2.56 4.68
CA ASP A 57 -13.30 3.07 5.14
C ASP A 57 -13.59 2.74 6.60
N SER A 58 -13.38 1.49 7.01
CA SER A 58 -13.74 1.02 8.34
C SER A 58 -12.88 -0.16 8.77
N CYS A 59 -12.84 -0.47 10.06
CA CYS A 59 -12.03 -1.53 10.63
C CYS A 59 -12.80 -2.32 11.70
N SER A 60 -12.60 -3.64 11.77
CA SER A 60 -13.26 -4.49 12.77
C SER A 60 -12.69 -4.36 14.20
N CYS A 61 -11.78 -3.42 14.44
CA CYS A 61 -11.15 -3.26 15.75
C CYS A 61 -12.01 -2.42 16.72
N PRO A 62 -11.88 -2.62 18.04
CA PRO A 62 -12.67 -1.89 19.04
C PRO A 62 -12.55 -0.36 18.94
N ALA A 63 -11.38 0.14 18.56
CA ALA A 63 -11.11 1.58 18.46
C ALA A 63 -11.82 2.26 17.27
N ASP A 64 -12.16 1.52 16.22
CA ASP A 64 -12.95 2.07 15.11
C ASP A 64 -14.45 2.03 15.46
N ALA A 65 -14.88 1.03 16.22
CA ALA A 65 -16.25 0.90 16.70
C ALA A 65 -16.66 2.01 17.68
N SER A 66 -15.72 2.62 18.42
CA SER A 66 -16.01 3.76 19.30
C SER A 66 -16.25 5.07 18.54
N GLY A 67 -15.83 5.16 17.28
CA GLY A 67 -16.04 6.35 16.44
C GLY A 67 -15.11 7.53 16.72
N ASP A 68 -14.05 7.36 17.52
CA ASP A 68 -13.11 8.44 17.91
C ASP A 68 -12.09 8.79 16.81
N GLY A 69 -12.54 8.80 15.55
CA GLY A 69 -11.69 9.00 14.38
C GLY A 69 -11.01 7.72 13.89
N PRO A 70 -10.01 7.85 12.99
CA PRO A 70 -9.41 6.68 12.37
C PRO A 70 -8.58 5.87 13.35
N CYS A 71 -8.88 4.57 13.46
CA CYS A 71 -8.02 3.69 14.23
C CYS A 71 -6.63 3.55 13.58
N LYS A 72 -5.63 3.18 14.39
CA LYS A 72 -4.25 2.96 13.93
C LYS A 72 -4.14 1.97 12.76
N HIS A 73 -5.06 1.01 12.64
CA HIS A 73 -5.06 0.02 11.55
C HIS A 73 -5.43 0.65 10.21
N ARG A 74 -6.45 1.52 10.18
CA ARG A 74 -6.83 2.27 8.96
C ARG A 74 -5.71 3.20 8.53
N VAL A 75 -5.13 3.94 9.48
CA VAL A 75 -3.97 4.80 9.23
C VAL A 75 -2.79 3.98 8.74
N ALA A 76 -2.54 2.80 9.31
CA ALA A 76 -1.44 1.93 8.90
C ALA A 76 -1.58 1.44 7.45
N VAL A 77 -2.79 1.13 6.99
CA VAL A 77 -3.04 0.80 5.58
C VAL A 77 -2.88 2.05 4.70
N ALA A 78 -3.43 3.18 5.13
CA ALA A 78 -3.38 4.43 4.38
C ALA A 78 -1.95 4.87 4.08
N ILE A 79 -1.07 4.93 5.08
CA ILE A 79 0.33 5.38 4.91
C ILE A 79 1.21 4.38 4.12
N ARG A 80 0.66 3.26 3.65
CA ARG A 80 1.35 2.21 2.87
C ARG A 80 0.68 2.04 1.49
N PRO A 81 0.91 2.97 0.53
CA PRO A 81 0.15 3.03 -0.72
C PRO A 81 0.13 1.73 -1.52
N ARG A 82 1.23 0.98 -1.56
CA ARG A 82 1.30 -0.30 -2.28
C ARG A 82 0.32 -1.35 -1.79
N ILE A 83 0.04 -1.39 -0.48
CA ILE A 83 -0.93 -2.33 0.10
C ILE A 83 -2.34 -1.97 -0.37
N LEU A 84 -2.65 -0.67 -0.32
CA LEU A 84 -3.94 -0.14 -0.76
C LEU A 84 -4.18 -0.36 -2.25
N GLU A 85 -3.18 -0.07 -3.09
CA GLU A 85 -3.22 -0.32 -4.55
C GLU A 85 -3.49 -1.79 -4.87
N LEU A 86 -2.81 -2.72 -4.20
CA LEU A 86 -3.00 -4.16 -4.43
C LEU A 86 -4.37 -4.64 -3.96
N ALA A 87 -4.89 -4.13 -2.84
CA ALA A 87 -6.23 -4.44 -2.36
C ALA A 87 -7.30 -3.98 -3.37
N VAL A 88 -7.19 -2.74 -3.87
CA VAL A 88 -8.09 -2.20 -4.89
C VAL A 88 -8.02 -3.04 -6.18
N LYS A 89 -6.81 -3.37 -6.64
CA LYS A 89 -6.62 -4.21 -7.83
C LYS A 89 -7.24 -5.60 -7.67
N MET A 90 -7.13 -6.21 -6.49
CA MET A 90 -7.72 -7.52 -6.21
C MET A 90 -9.25 -7.48 -6.35
N ARG A 91 -9.91 -6.41 -5.90
CA ARG A 91 -11.36 -6.23 -6.08
C ARG A 91 -11.77 -6.14 -7.56
N VAL A 92 -11.01 -5.40 -8.37
CA VAL A 92 -11.30 -5.27 -9.82
C VAL A 92 -11.28 -6.64 -10.51
N VAL A 93 -10.35 -7.53 -10.12
CA VAL A 93 -10.25 -8.89 -10.68
C VAL A 93 -11.42 -9.78 -10.27
N THR A 94 -11.92 -9.66 -9.03
CA THR A 94 -13.04 -10.47 -8.55
C THR A 94 -14.39 -10.05 -9.12
N ASP A 95 -14.55 -8.78 -9.47
CA ASP A 95 -15.81 -8.22 -9.99
C ASP A 95 -15.97 -8.39 -11.53
N GLY A 96 -15.15 -9.25 -12.15
CA GLY A 96 -15.18 -9.48 -13.61
C GLY A 96 -14.52 -8.38 -14.44
N GLY A 97 -13.85 -7.42 -13.80
CA GLY A 97 -12.99 -6.47 -14.47
C GLY A 97 -11.70 -7.15 -14.91
N SER A 98 -11.56 -7.43 -16.20
CA SER A 98 -10.26 -7.75 -16.76
C SER A 98 -9.34 -6.57 -16.47
N THR A 99 -8.32 -6.76 -15.63
CA THR A 99 -7.17 -5.88 -15.73
C THR A 99 -6.66 -6.11 -17.13
N SER A 100 -6.82 -5.14 -18.02
CA SER A 100 -5.95 -5.03 -19.18
C SER A 100 -4.57 -4.95 -18.58
N ARG A 101 -3.93 -6.11 -18.39
CA ARG A 101 -2.50 -6.21 -18.37
C ARG A 101 -2.16 -5.50 -19.66
N GLY A 102 -1.61 -4.29 -19.56
CA GLY A 102 -0.94 -3.68 -20.68
C GLY A 102 0.10 -4.68 -21.10
N ASP A 103 -0.30 -5.57 -22.00
CA ASP A 103 0.49 -5.93 -23.15
C ASP A 103 0.60 -4.65 -23.97
N ASP A 104 1.35 -3.69 -23.42
CA ASP A 104 1.84 -2.58 -24.18
C ASP A 104 3.31 -2.87 -24.35
N GLY A 105 3.57 -3.37 -25.56
CA GLY A 105 4.82 -3.49 -26.27
C GLY A 105 6.10 -3.20 -25.51
N THR A 106 7.10 -4.02 -25.82
CA THR A 106 8.39 -3.49 -26.27
C THR A 106 8.18 -2.25 -27.17
N THR A 107 7.90 -1.10 -26.58
CA THR A 107 8.21 0.18 -27.17
C THR A 107 9.63 0.46 -26.74
N ASP A 108 10.47 0.45 -27.75
CA ASP A 108 11.87 0.84 -27.81
C ASP A 108 12.03 2.31 -27.37
N LEU A 109 11.49 2.67 -26.20
CA LEU A 109 11.56 4.01 -25.64
C LEU A 109 13.02 4.25 -25.26
N PRO A 110 13.67 5.29 -25.82
CA PRO A 110 15.05 5.59 -25.53
C PRO A 110 15.21 5.89 -24.04
N CYS A 111 16.37 5.53 -23.49
CA CYS A 111 16.64 5.71 -22.07
C CYS A 111 16.68 7.21 -21.70
N GLU A 112 15.59 7.74 -21.15
CA GLU A 112 15.54 9.11 -20.61
C GLU A 112 16.26 9.20 -19.24
N CYS A 113 17.56 8.91 -19.21
CA CYS A 113 18.41 9.06 -18.02
C CYS A 113 19.26 10.34 -18.06
N GLU A 114 19.05 11.21 -19.05
CA GLU A 114 19.90 12.39 -19.34
C GLU A 114 19.86 13.46 -18.23
N GLN A 115 18.90 13.36 -17.31
CA GLN A 115 18.74 14.24 -16.15
C GLN A 115 19.32 13.67 -14.85
N LEU A 116 19.84 12.44 -14.85
CA LEU A 116 20.53 11.87 -13.70
C LEU A 116 22.01 12.24 -13.77
N SER A 117 22.54 12.84 -12.71
CA SER A 117 23.98 13.11 -12.60
C SER A 117 24.77 11.82 -12.72
N GLU A 118 25.98 11.88 -13.28
CA GLU A 118 26.86 10.70 -13.46
C GLU A 118 27.16 9.93 -12.16
N ALA A 119 26.84 10.51 -11.01
CA ALA A 119 26.99 9.90 -9.70
C ALA A 119 25.88 8.89 -9.33
N LEU A 120 24.74 8.89 -10.02
CA LEU A 120 23.59 8.05 -9.65
C LEU A 120 23.24 7.05 -10.77
N PRO A 121 23.23 5.74 -10.46
CA PRO A 121 22.85 4.74 -11.45
C PRO A 121 21.39 4.87 -11.84
N CYS A 122 21.11 4.74 -13.14
CA CYS A 122 19.75 4.75 -13.68
C CYS A 122 19.10 3.38 -13.42
N TRP A 123 18.49 3.21 -12.23
CA TRP A 123 17.90 1.95 -11.77
C TRP A 123 16.89 1.35 -12.74
N ASN A 124 16.04 2.17 -13.37
CA ASN A 124 15.09 1.71 -14.40
C ASN A 124 15.77 1.00 -15.59
N CYS A 125 17.01 1.36 -15.92
CA CYS A 125 17.75 0.71 -17.00
C CYS A 125 18.54 -0.51 -16.54
N ILE A 126 18.98 -0.53 -15.28
CA ILE A 126 19.69 -1.67 -14.68
C ILE A 126 18.71 -2.82 -14.47
N ASP A 127 17.54 -2.54 -13.89
CA ASP A 127 16.47 -3.53 -13.68
C ASP A 127 15.96 -4.10 -15.01
N ALA A 128 15.98 -3.30 -16.07
CA ALA A 128 15.62 -3.71 -17.42
C ALA A 128 16.76 -4.41 -18.20
N GLY A 129 17.95 -4.56 -17.60
CA GLY A 129 19.12 -5.18 -18.23
C GLY A 129 19.75 -4.36 -19.37
N ARG A 130 19.41 -3.08 -19.50
CA ARG A 130 19.89 -2.19 -20.56
C ARG A 130 21.18 -1.44 -20.20
N ARG A 131 21.59 -1.44 -18.93
CA ARG A 131 22.84 -0.83 -18.45
C ARG A 131 23.44 -1.68 -17.33
N ASN A 132 24.77 -1.77 -17.26
CA ASN A 132 25.46 -2.41 -16.16
C ASN A 132 25.68 -1.42 -15.01
N LEU A 133 25.75 -1.95 -13.79
CA LEU A 133 26.32 -1.22 -12.65
C LEU A 133 27.80 -0.98 -12.95
N SER A 134 28.22 0.29 -13.00
CA SER A 134 29.63 0.62 -12.99
C SER A 134 30.23 0.18 -11.65
N GLU A 135 31.43 -0.40 -11.69
CA GLU A 135 32.20 -0.83 -10.50
C GLU A 135 32.82 0.37 -9.76
#